data_AF-A0A6C2UDV7-F1
#
_entry.id   AF-A0A6C2UDV7-F1
#
_cell.length_a   1.000
_cell.length_b   1.000
_cell.length_c   1.000
_cell.angle_alpha   90.00
_cell.angle_beta   90.00
_cell.angle_gamma   90.00
#
_symmetry.space_group_name_H-M   'P 1'
#
loop_
_entity.id
_entity.type
_entity.pdbx_description
1 polymer ?
#
loop_
_entity_poly.entity_id
_entity_poly.type
_entity_poly.pdbx_seq_one_letter_code
_entity_poly.pdbx_strand_id
1 'polypeptide(L)'
;MLKPVKSMMVVLFAVVATHVQASQYAWSSIHGDDTDEWDRVANWWWGDGGQPSEAPGADDNVLIGAIFSNTQLDWPVMNTTVAVSNLFLGGGKGTPGKDGELTIESGANLTVGGAFRLGSDGGDSLGYTGTLYMTGGSMVSDVFAVGMNGSEGLAYLSGDASITVNTFFTFREEGTGTIYMADSSVLTVAGNKTGLANDRIMASVGGESISASYDGSSTTFTVIPEPATLGLVAAVGGTVLFIRRRFMM
;
A
#
# COMPACT_ATOMS: atom_id res chain seq x y z
N MET A 1 2.84 -23.21 65.59
CA MET A 1 2.15 -24.07 64.62
C MET A 1 1.91 -23.23 63.37
N LEU A 2 2.83 -23.29 62.41
CA LEU A 2 2.91 -22.41 61.23
C LEU A 2 2.05 -22.99 60.09
N LYS A 3 1.16 -22.17 59.52
CA LYS A 3 0.34 -22.50 58.33
C LYS A 3 1.20 -22.43 57.07
N PRO A 4 1.08 -23.39 56.11
CA PRO A 4 1.82 -23.33 54.86
C PRO A 4 1.21 -22.32 53.88
N VAL A 5 2.09 -21.52 53.27
CA VAL A 5 1.81 -20.58 52.18
C VAL A 5 1.52 -21.37 50.90
N LYS A 6 0.35 -21.15 50.29
CA LYS A 6 0.01 -21.67 48.97
C LYS A 6 0.82 -20.91 47.92
N SER A 7 1.85 -21.54 47.38
CA SER A 7 2.56 -21.05 46.19
C SER A 7 1.64 -21.21 44.97
N MET A 8 1.12 -20.09 44.45
CA MET A 8 0.50 -20.02 43.12
C MET A 8 1.59 -20.17 42.07
N MET A 9 1.58 -21.30 41.36
CA MET A 9 2.40 -21.50 40.17
C MET A 9 1.71 -20.81 38.99
N VAL A 10 2.22 -19.65 38.59
CA VAL A 10 1.82 -18.97 37.35
C VAL A 10 2.49 -19.70 36.20
N VAL A 11 1.71 -20.46 35.42
CA VAL A 11 2.18 -21.08 34.18
C VAL A 11 2.14 -20.01 33.09
N LEU A 12 3.31 -19.50 32.71
CA LEU A 12 3.48 -18.58 31.59
C LEU A 12 3.46 -19.42 30.29
N PHE A 13 2.37 -19.39 29.54
CA PHE A 13 2.35 -19.89 28.17
C PHE A 13 3.03 -18.86 27.26
N ALA A 14 4.31 -19.09 26.93
CA ALA A 14 4.94 -18.40 25.81
C ALA A 14 4.42 -19.02 24.52
N VAL A 15 3.40 -18.41 23.91
CA VAL A 15 3.07 -18.67 22.51
C VAL A 15 4.18 -18.02 21.69
N VAL A 16 5.20 -18.81 21.35
CA VAL A 16 6.12 -18.46 20.27
C VAL A 16 5.31 -18.59 18.99
N ALA A 17 4.73 -17.48 18.53
CA ALA A 17 4.23 -17.37 17.17
C ALA A 17 5.44 -17.45 16.25
N THR A 18 5.83 -18.67 15.86
CA THR A 18 6.65 -18.87 14.68
C THR A 18 5.84 -18.33 13.52
N HIS A 19 6.13 -17.09 13.10
CA HIS A 19 5.67 -16.60 11.82
C HIS A 19 6.29 -17.55 10.80
N VAL A 20 5.46 -18.45 10.25
CA VAL A 20 5.80 -19.12 9.01
C VAL A 20 5.96 -17.98 8.02
N GLN A 21 7.21 -17.70 7.64
CA GLN A 21 7.53 -16.72 6.62
C GLN A 21 6.86 -17.24 5.35
N ALA A 22 5.70 -16.67 4.99
CA ALA A 22 5.00 -17.03 3.77
C ALA A 22 5.99 -16.88 2.60
N SER A 23 5.87 -17.75 1.60
CA SER A 23 6.69 -17.67 0.39
C SER A 23 6.42 -16.34 -0.30
N GLN A 24 7.36 -15.41 -0.23
CA GLN A 24 7.29 -14.17 -0.99
C GLN A 24 7.74 -14.44 -2.43
N TYR A 25 6.95 -14.01 -3.41
CA TYR A 25 7.38 -14.00 -4.81
C TYR A 25 8.17 -12.72 -5.07
N ALA A 26 9.49 -12.82 -5.19
CA ALA A 26 10.30 -11.69 -5.61
C ALA A 26 9.92 -11.24 -7.02
N TRP A 27 9.98 -9.93 -7.29
CA TRP A 27 9.72 -9.38 -8.63
C TRP A 27 10.51 -10.08 -9.74
N SER A 28 11.75 -10.50 -9.45
CA SER A 28 12.62 -11.23 -10.39
C SER A 28 12.07 -12.59 -10.84
N SER A 29 11.08 -13.12 -10.13
CA SER A 29 10.44 -14.40 -10.39
C SER A 29 9.07 -14.24 -11.04
N ILE A 30 8.67 -13.00 -11.37
CA ILE A 30 7.48 -12.72 -12.16
C ILE A 30 7.83 -12.98 -13.62
N HIS A 31 7.10 -13.91 -14.23
CA HIS A 31 7.18 -14.21 -15.66
C HIS A 31 5.76 -14.22 -16.23
N GLY A 32 5.59 -13.83 -17.49
CA GLY A 32 4.27 -13.69 -18.09
C GLY A 32 4.10 -14.16 -19.53
N ASP A 33 2.91 -14.63 -19.87
CA ASP A 33 2.61 -15.18 -21.21
C ASP A 33 2.26 -14.05 -22.21
N ASP A 34 2.77 -14.15 -23.44
CA ASP A 34 2.49 -13.23 -24.55
C ASP A 34 1.46 -13.89 -25.48
N THR A 35 0.20 -13.99 -25.02
CA THR A 35 -0.90 -14.45 -25.90
C THR A 35 -1.86 -13.31 -26.22
N ASP A 36 -1.68 -12.76 -27.42
CA ASP A 36 -2.61 -12.22 -28.42
C ASP A 36 -3.84 -11.35 -28.05
N GLU A 37 -4.12 -10.99 -26.80
CA GLU A 37 -5.21 -10.02 -26.51
C GLU A 37 -4.73 -8.58 -26.30
N TRP A 38 -3.43 -8.37 -26.10
CA TRP A 38 -2.74 -7.07 -26.17
C TRP A 38 -1.46 -7.24 -26.98
N ASP A 39 -1.50 -6.92 -28.28
CA ASP A 39 -0.39 -7.13 -29.22
C ASP A 39 0.99 -6.64 -28.66
N ARG A 40 1.84 -7.63 -28.32
CA ARG A 40 3.31 -7.67 -28.41
C ARG A 40 4.23 -6.94 -27.43
N VAL A 41 3.75 -6.34 -26.33
CA VAL A 41 4.65 -5.76 -25.29
C VAL A 41 4.06 -5.86 -23.86
N ALA A 42 3.36 -6.95 -23.54
CA ALA A 42 2.69 -7.11 -22.26
C ALA A 42 3.20 -8.37 -21.56
N ASN A 43 3.75 -8.21 -20.35
CA ASN A 43 4.05 -9.33 -19.46
C ASN A 43 2.82 -9.54 -18.56
N TRP A 44 2.04 -10.57 -18.88
CA TRP A 44 0.85 -10.98 -18.12
C TRP A 44 1.26 -12.00 -17.08
N TRP A 45 1.06 -11.75 -15.79
CA TRP A 45 1.39 -12.77 -14.81
C TRP A 45 0.58 -14.08 -15.05
N TRP A 46 1.26 -15.15 -15.49
CA TRP A 46 0.73 -16.52 -15.59
C TRP A 46 1.77 -17.55 -15.11
N GLY A 47 1.40 -18.32 -14.09
CA GLY A 47 2.16 -19.46 -13.59
C GLY A 47 2.10 -20.77 -14.40
N ASP A 48 1.50 -20.85 -15.60
CA ASP A 48 1.25 -22.16 -16.26
C ASP A 48 1.31 -22.20 -17.80
N GLY A 49 1.86 -21.17 -18.47
CA GLY A 49 2.07 -21.16 -19.91
C GLY A 49 3.38 -20.45 -20.27
N GLY A 50 4.30 -21.16 -20.92
CA GLY A 50 5.51 -20.61 -21.56
C GLY A 50 6.17 -19.40 -20.89
N GLN A 51 6.75 -19.58 -19.71
CA GLN A 51 7.30 -18.46 -18.95
C GLN A 51 8.46 -17.77 -19.71
N PRO A 52 8.43 -16.44 -19.92
CA PRO A 52 9.59 -15.69 -20.36
C PRO A 52 10.70 -15.90 -19.33
N SER A 53 11.94 -15.98 -19.81
CA SER A 53 13.10 -16.26 -18.94
C SER A 53 13.53 -15.06 -18.08
N GLU A 54 12.87 -13.91 -18.24
CA GLU A 54 13.27 -12.63 -17.66
C GLU A 54 12.08 -11.98 -16.95
N ALA A 55 12.39 -11.17 -15.95
CA ALA A 55 11.41 -10.37 -15.22
C ALA A 55 10.99 -9.14 -16.05
N PRO A 56 9.81 -8.54 -15.78
CA PRO A 56 9.37 -7.37 -16.51
C PRO A 56 10.37 -6.21 -16.44
N GLY A 57 10.63 -5.60 -17.59
CA GLY A 57 11.49 -4.45 -17.80
C GLY A 57 10.74 -3.20 -18.26
N ALA A 58 11.51 -2.15 -18.58
CA ALA A 58 11.01 -0.78 -18.76
C ALA A 58 9.96 -0.60 -19.86
N ASP A 59 9.96 -1.48 -20.87
CA ASP A 59 9.05 -1.41 -22.00
C ASP A 59 7.76 -2.20 -21.76
N ASP A 60 7.69 -3.00 -20.69
CA ASP A 60 6.60 -3.94 -20.47
C ASP A 60 5.39 -3.32 -19.79
N ASN A 61 4.21 -3.74 -20.24
CA ASN A 61 2.97 -3.54 -19.48
C ASN A 61 2.78 -4.73 -18.54
N VAL A 62 2.53 -4.45 -17.26
CA VAL A 62 2.38 -5.46 -16.24
C VAL A 62 0.97 -5.40 -15.66
N LEU A 63 0.26 -6.52 -15.70
CA LEU A 63 -1.01 -6.71 -15.01
C LEU A 63 -0.81 -7.75 -13.90
N ILE A 64 -1.06 -7.33 -12.67
CA ILE A 64 -1.10 -8.20 -11.49
C ILE A 64 -2.56 -8.38 -11.11
N GLY A 65 -3.08 -9.57 -11.37
CA GLY A 65 -4.43 -9.98 -11.04
C GLY A 65 -4.61 -11.46 -11.30
N ALA A 66 -5.57 -12.10 -10.61
CA ALA A 66 -5.80 -13.53 -10.74
C ALA A 66 -6.53 -13.87 -12.05
N ILE A 67 -5.87 -13.96 -13.21
CA ILE A 67 -6.60 -14.05 -14.50
C ILE A 67 -7.35 -15.39 -14.68
N PHE A 68 -7.01 -16.48 -13.96
CA PHE A 68 -7.77 -17.75 -14.02
C PHE A 68 -7.99 -18.39 -12.64
N SER A 69 -8.71 -19.51 -12.57
CA SER A 69 -9.38 -20.11 -11.38
C SER A 69 -8.49 -20.60 -10.24
N ASN A 70 -7.23 -20.20 -10.19
CA ASN A 70 -6.29 -20.53 -9.14
C ASN A 70 -6.35 -19.47 -8.03
N THR A 71 -6.62 -19.92 -6.80
CA THR A 71 -6.42 -19.15 -5.58
C THR A 71 -4.93 -18.90 -5.38
N GLN A 72 -4.38 -17.92 -6.08
CA GLN A 72 -3.04 -17.44 -5.80
C GLN A 72 -3.05 -16.80 -4.41
N LEU A 73 -2.26 -17.36 -3.50
CA LEU A 73 -2.16 -16.93 -2.10
C LEU A 73 -0.99 -15.96 -1.86
N ASP A 74 -0.05 -15.88 -2.80
CA ASP A 74 1.17 -15.11 -2.65
C ASP A 74 1.30 -14.07 -3.78
N TRP A 75 1.38 -12.81 -3.38
CA TRP A 75 1.51 -11.66 -4.27
C TRP A 75 2.97 -11.22 -4.43
N PRO A 76 3.32 -10.54 -5.54
CA PRO A 76 4.68 -10.10 -5.76
C PRO A 76 5.15 -9.07 -4.73
N VAL A 77 6.42 -9.22 -4.36
CA VAL A 77 7.17 -8.31 -3.50
C VAL A 77 8.35 -7.74 -4.27
N MET A 78 8.45 -6.42 -4.29
CA MET A 78 9.52 -5.67 -4.91
C MET A 78 10.49 -5.18 -3.85
N ASN A 79 11.70 -5.71 -3.89
CA ASN A 79 12.81 -5.38 -2.99
C ASN A 79 14.05 -4.87 -3.76
N THR A 80 13.86 -4.48 -5.01
CA THR A 80 14.89 -3.99 -5.93
C THR A 80 14.36 -2.82 -6.75
N THR A 81 15.21 -2.21 -7.57
CA THR A 81 14.79 -1.18 -8.52
C THR A 81 14.24 -1.82 -9.80
N VAL A 82 13.06 -1.38 -10.21
CA VAL A 82 12.31 -1.88 -11.36
C VAL A 82 11.80 -0.70 -12.17
N ALA A 83 11.77 -0.84 -13.49
CA ALA A 83 11.06 0.05 -14.39
C ALA A 83 10.11 -0.77 -15.26
N VAL A 84 8.91 -0.24 -15.52
CA VAL A 84 7.90 -0.80 -16.41
C VAL A 84 7.20 0.32 -17.18
N SER A 85 6.53 -0.02 -18.28
CA SER A 85 5.79 0.94 -19.10
C SER A 85 4.46 1.28 -18.44
N ASN A 86 3.62 0.28 -18.16
CA ASN A 86 2.38 0.45 -17.40
C ASN A 86 2.26 -0.64 -16.34
N LEU A 87 1.54 -0.35 -15.26
CA LEU A 87 1.29 -1.31 -14.19
C LEU A 87 -0.18 -1.22 -13.76
N PHE A 88 -0.82 -2.38 -13.62
CA PHE A 88 -2.22 -2.50 -13.26
C PHE A 88 -2.35 -3.53 -12.14
N LEU A 89 -2.94 -3.16 -11.01
CA LEU A 89 -3.27 -4.08 -9.91
C LEU A 89 -4.78 -4.24 -9.83
N GLY A 90 -5.25 -5.48 -9.84
CA GLY A 90 -6.68 -5.80 -9.78
C GLY A 90 -7.36 -5.47 -11.10
N GLY A 91 -7.80 -6.51 -11.80
CA GLY A 91 -8.44 -6.41 -13.11
C GLY A 91 -8.10 -7.57 -14.05
N GLY A 92 -8.85 -7.65 -15.15
CA GLY A 92 -8.74 -8.69 -16.17
C GLY A 92 -9.97 -8.65 -17.07
N LYS A 93 -9.77 -8.40 -18.37
CA LYS A 93 -10.85 -8.25 -19.34
C LYS A 93 -11.81 -9.45 -19.27
N GLY A 94 -13.07 -9.20 -18.93
CA GLY A 94 -14.16 -10.18 -19.05
C GLY A 94 -14.28 -11.22 -17.94
N THR A 95 -13.56 -11.12 -16.82
CA THR A 95 -13.67 -12.13 -15.74
C THR A 95 -13.81 -11.48 -14.37
N PRO A 96 -15.03 -11.35 -13.78
CA PRO A 96 -15.25 -10.71 -12.47
C PRO A 96 -14.43 -11.33 -11.30
N GLY A 97 -14.07 -10.51 -10.30
CA GLY A 97 -13.57 -10.97 -8.99
C GLY A 97 -12.09 -11.36 -8.88
N LYS A 98 -11.23 -10.70 -9.65
CA LYS A 98 -9.77 -10.94 -9.71
C LYS A 98 -8.97 -9.80 -9.07
N ASP A 99 -8.78 -9.91 -7.77
CA ASP A 99 -7.96 -8.95 -7.02
C ASP A 99 -6.50 -9.03 -7.45
N GLY A 100 -5.74 -7.98 -7.17
CA GLY A 100 -4.32 -7.92 -7.44
C GLY A 100 -3.60 -7.10 -6.40
N GLU A 101 -2.43 -7.54 -6.00
CA GLU A 101 -1.66 -6.88 -4.95
C GLU A 101 -0.17 -6.81 -5.29
N LEU A 102 0.47 -5.73 -4.85
CA LEU A 102 1.90 -5.54 -4.93
C LEU A 102 2.41 -4.97 -3.62
N THR A 103 3.50 -5.54 -3.10
CA THR A 103 4.27 -4.94 -2.01
C THR A 103 5.56 -4.34 -2.54
N ILE A 104 5.87 -3.10 -2.16
CA ILE A 104 7.17 -2.44 -2.38
C ILE A 104 7.84 -2.25 -1.02
N GLU A 105 8.99 -2.88 -0.85
CA GLU A 105 9.76 -2.83 0.39
C GLU A 105 10.66 -1.59 0.45
N SER A 106 11.17 -1.29 1.65
CA SER A 106 12.12 -0.19 1.83
C SER A 106 13.38 -0.41 0.99
N GLY A 107 13.86 0.65 0.34
CA GLY A 107 15.02 0.62 -0.56
C GLY A 107 14.72 0.19 -2.01
N ALA A 108 13.51 -0.30 -2.30
CA ALA A 108 13.06 -0.56 -3.66
C ALA A 108 12.63 0.74 -4.36
N ASN A 109 12.77 0.78 -5.69
CA ASN A 109 12.34 1.92 -6.51
C ASN A 109 11.55 1.42 -7.72
N LEU A 110 10.33 1.92 -7.90
CA LEU A 110 9.49 1.60 -9.04
C LEU A 110 9.33 2.81 -9.94
N THR A 111 9.76 2.69 -11.19
CA THR A 111 9.43 3.65 -12.25
C THR A 111 8.34 3.06 -13.14
N VAL A 112 7.20 3.73 -13.26
CA VAL A 112 6.15 3.41 -14.24
C VAL A 112 6.12 4.53 -15.27
N GLY A 113 6.62 4.27 -16.48
CA GLY A 113 6.76 5.29 -17.52
C GLY A 113 5.44 5.93 -17.93
N GLY A 114 4.35 5.16 -17.89
CA GLY A 114 2.99 5.57 -18.17
C GLY A 114 2.11 5.53 -16.93
N ALA A 115 1.06 4.70 -16.98
CA ALA A 115 0.03 4.64 -15.95
C ALA A 115 0.25 3.50 -14.95
N PHE A 116 0.16 3.85 -13.68
CA PHE A 116 -0.08 2.92 -12.60
C PHE A 116 -1.54 2.99 -12.12
N ARG A 117 -2.23 1.86 -12.10
CA ARG A 117 -3.65 1.81 -11.73
C ARG A 117 -3.94 0.76 -10.67
N LEU A 118 -4.75 1.15 -9.68
CA LEU A 118 -5.25 0.29 -8.62
C LEU A 118 -6.76 0.11 -8.79
N GLY A 119 -7.20 -1.13 -8.96
CA GLY A 119 -8.60 -1.45 -9.24
C GLY A 119 -9.01 -0.97 -10.62
N SER A 120 -8.26 -1.35 -11.66
CA SER A 120 -8.58 -1.06 -13.06
C SER A 120 -7.66 -1.85 -14.00
N ASP A 121 -8.25 -2.55 -14.97
CA ASP A 121 -7.54 -3.13 -16.14
C ASP A 121 -7.63 -2.26 -17.40
N GLY A 122 -8.25 -1.07 -17.31
CA GLY A 122 -8.53 -0.24 -18.48
C GLY A 122 -9.72 -0.70 -19.35
N GLY A 123 -10.55 -1.65 -18.88
CA GLY A 123 -11.78 -2.09 -19.54
C GLY A 123 -13.07 -1.84 -18.72
N ASP A 124 -14.20 -2.37 -19.20
CA ASP A 124 -15.57 -2.20 -18.66
C ASP A 124 -15.89 -3.11 -17.45
N SER A 125 -14.89 -3.75 -16.86
CA SER A 125 -15.10 -4.79 -15.85
C SER A 125 -15.30 -4.18 -14.45
N LEU A 126 -16.32 -4.65 -13.70
CA LEU A 126 -16.69 -4.17 -12.36
C LEU A 126 -16.26 -5.14 -11.25
N GLY A 127 -15.94 -4.62 -10.06
CA GLY A 127 -15.91 -5.41 -8.81
C GLY A 127 -14.59 -6.11 -8.48
N TYR A 128 -13.46 -5.46 -8.73
CA TYR A 128 -12.11 -5.94 -8.37
C TYR A 128 -11.47 -5.04 -7.32
N THR A 129 -10.56 -5.58 -6.52
CA THR A 129 -9.71 -4.78 -5.63
C THR A 129 -8.25 -4.83 -6.09
N GLY A 130 -7.68 -3.65 -6.36
CA GLY A 130 -6.24 -3.47 -6.56
C GLY A 130 -5.59 -2.87 -5.33
N THR A 131 -4.63 -3.56 -4.74
CA THR A 131 -4.00 -3.14 -3.49
C THR A 131 -2.50 -2.93 -3.64
N LEU A 132 -2.02 -1.76 -3.25
CA LEU A 132 -0.60 -1.45 -3.12
C LEU A 132 -0.22 -1.37 -1.64
N TYR A 133 0.84 -2.06 -1.26
CA TYR A 133 1.51 -1.87 0.03
C TYR A 133 2.90 -1.28 -0.21
N MET A 134 3.20 -0.15 0.44
CA MET A 134 4.55 0.40 0.50
C MET A 134 4.95 0.55 1.96
N THR A 135 5.96 -0.22 2.38
CA THR A 135 6.57 -0.10 3.72
C THR A 135 7.83 0.76 3.70
N GLY A 136 8.07 1.44 2.59
CA GLY A 136 9.23 2.27 2.29
C GLY A 136 9.39 2.45 0.78
N GLY A 137 10.60 2.83 0.37
CA GLY A 137 10.96 2.88 -1.05
C GLY A 137 10.34 4.06 -1.81
N SER A 138 10.54 4.09 -3.12
CA SER A 138 10.03 5.16 -3.96
C SER A 138 9.28 4.66 -5.19
N MET A 139 8.29 5.44 -5.61
CA MET A 139 7.56 5.23 -6.84
C MET A 139 7.46 6.54 -7.61
N VAL A 140 7.73 6.47 -8.92
CA VAL A 140 7.45 7.55 -9.87
C VAL A 140 6.55 7.02 -10.98
N SER A 141 5.49 7.76 -11.29
CA SER A 141 4.61 7.45 -12.42
C SER A 141 4.07 8.71 -13.08
N ASP A 142 3.81 8.68 -14.39
CA ASP A 142 3.14 9.81 -15.04
C ASP A 142 1.66 9.89 -14.60
N VAL A 143 0.97 8.76 -14.57
CA VAL A 143 -0.45 8.69 -14.17
C VAL A 143 -0.62 7.71 -13.02
N PHE A 144 -1.20 8.16 -11.92
CA PHE A 144 -1.65 7.28 -10.84
C PHE A 144 -3.16 7.36 -10.66
N ALA A 145 -3.81 6.22 -10.81
CA ALA A 145 -5.27 6.11 -10.69
C ALA A 145 -5.65 5.12 -9.59
N VAL A 146 -6.54 5.54 -8.70
CA VAL A 146 -7.01 4.73 -7.58
C VAL A 146 -8.52 4.62 -7.64
N GLY A 147 -9.02 3.42 -7.92
CA GLY A 147 -10.44 3.11 -8.05
C GLY A 147 -11.06 3.66 -9.34
N MET A 148 -11.37 2.77 -10.29
CA MET A 148 -12.05 3.11 -11.54
C MET A 148 -13.11 2.06 -11.90
N ASN A 149 -14.11 2.44 -12.70
CA ASN A 149 -15.04 1.54 -13.36
C ASN A 149 -15.67 0.51 -12.38
N GLY A 150 -16.35 1.01 -11.35
CA GLY A 150 -16.98 0.18 -10.30
C GLY A 150 -16.04 -0.71 -9.48
N SER A 151 -14.72 -0.49 -9.55
CA SER A 151 -13.69 -1.28 -8.83
C SER A 151 -13.04 -0.47 -7.70
N GLU A 152 -12.42 -1.19 -6.76
CA GLU A 152 -11.78 -0.62 -5.57
C GLU A 152 -10.25 -0.53 -5.74
N GLY A 153 -9.68 0.63 -5.47
CA GLY A 153 -8.25 0.85 -5.39
C GLY A 153 -7.83 1.24 -3.97
N LEU A 154 -6.86 0.52 -3.42
CA LEU A 154 -6.34 0.75 -2.08
C LEU A 154 -4.82 0.91 -2.14
N ALA A 155 -4.29 1.96 -1.53
CA ALA A 155 -2.86 2.11 -1.32
C ALA A 155 -2.57 2.32 0.17
N TYR A 156 -1.59 1.60 0.71
CA TYR A 156 -1.13 1.69 2.09
C TYR A 156 0.33 2.13 2.09
N LEU A 157 0.59 3.35 2.51
CA LEU A 157 1.93 3.95 2.56
C LEU A 157 2.35 4.09 4.02
N SER A 158 3.53 3.57 4.36
CA SER A 158 4.10 3.60 5.71
C SER A 158 5.62 3.71 5.67
N GLY A 159 6.26 3.84 6.82
CA GLY A 159 7.70 4.06 6.90
C GLY A 159 8.13 5.34 6.17
N ASP A 160 9.08 5.21 5.25
CA ASP A 160 9.61 6.28 4.40
C ASP A 160 9.09 6.20 2.94
N ALA A 161 7.96 5.54 2.71
CA ALA A 161 7.38 5.37 1.38
C ALA A 161 7.12 6.71 0.69
N SER A 162 7.55 6.83 -0.57
CA SER A 162 7.35 8.04 -1.37
C SER A 162 6.73 7.73 -2.73
N ILE A 163 5.66 8.44 -3.09
CA ILE A 163 5.06 8.39 -4.42
C ILE A 163 5.14 9.79 -5.04
N THR A 164 5.66 9.90 -6.25
CA THR A 164 5.65 11.15 -7.03
C THR A 164 4.96 10.91 -8.36
N VAL A 165 3.90 11.68 -8.62
CA VAL A 165 3.07 11.51 -9.81
C VAL A 165 2.76 12.83 -10.49
N ASN A 166 2.69 12.82 -11.82
CA ASN A 166 2.32 14.01 -12.58
C ASN A 166 0.79 14.18 -12.58
N THR A 167 0.05 13.13 -12.91
CA THR A 167 -1.41 13.14 -12.96
C THR A 167 -1.98 12.16 -11.94
N PHE A 168 -2.94 12.63 -11.13
CA PHE A 168 -3.66 11.80 -10.17
C PHE A 168 -5.15 11.77 -10.49
N PHE A 169 -5.70 10.57 -10.58
CA PHE A 169 -7.12 10.31 -10.75
C PHE A 169 -7.67 9.50 -9.58
N THR A 170 -8.82 9.94 -9.10
CA THR A 170 -9.64 9.19 -8.14
C THR A 170 -11.03 9.09 -8.75
N PHE A 171 -11.63 7.90 -8.78
CA PHE A 171 -13.02 7.68 -9.18
C PHE A 171 -13.33 8.11 -10.62
N ARG A 172 -13.21 7.18 -11.57
CA ARG A 172 -14.03 7.23 -12.79
C ARG A 172 -15.14 6.20 -12.67
N GLU A 173 -16.33 6.54 -13.15
CA GLU A 173 -17.39 5.57 -13.48
C GLU A 173 -17.68 4.59 -12.32
N GLU A 174 -18.10 5.12 -11.16
CA GLU A 174 -18.61 4.34 -10.00
C GLU A 174 -17.55 3.55 -9.18
N GLY A 175 -16.25 3.65 -9.47
CA GLY A 175 -15.20 3.01 -8.65
C GLY A 175 -15.05 3.59 -7.24
N THR A 176 -14.26 2.95 -6.37
CA THR A 176 -13.86 3.53 -5.06
C THR A 176 -12.35 3.53 -4.86
N GLY A 177 -11.77 4.62 -4.35
CA GLY A 177 -10.31 4.76 -4.23
C GLY A 177 -9.87 5.47 -2.96
N THR A 178 -9.02 4.81 -2.17
CA THR A 178 -8.48 5.40 -0.93
C THR A 178 -6.98 5.16 -0.81
N ILE A 179 -6.26 6.19 -0.37
CA ILE A 179 -4.84 6.10 0.00
C ILE A 179 -4.75 6.31 1.51
N TYR A 180 -4.23 5.31 2.20
CA TYR A 180 -3.93 5.34 3.62
C TYR A 180 -2.44 5.63 3.80
N MET A 181 -2.11 6.64 4.59
CA MET A 181 -0.74 7.07 4.86
C MET A 181 -0.43 6.97 6.36
N ALA A 182 0.78 6.56 6.70
CA ALA A 182 1.32 6.50 8.07
C ALA A 182 2.76 7.05 8.12
N ASP A 183 3.27 7.23 9.33
CA ASP A 183 4.68 7.52 9.60
C ASP A 183 5.21 8.76 8.85
N SER A 184 6.31 8.61 8.10
CA SER A 184 6.96 9.68 7.32
C SER A 184 6.66 9.55 5.82
N SER A 185 5.59 8.83 5.45
CA SER A 185 5.24 8.64 4.05
C SER A 185 4.82 9.94 3.36
N VAL A 186 5.12 10.03 2.07
CA VAL A 186 4.88 11.23 1.26
C VAL A 186 4.23 10.86 -0.07
N LEU A 187 3.20 11.60 -0.45
CA LEU A 187 2.63 11.57 -1.80
C LEU A 187 2.73 12.97 -2.42
N THR A 188 3.39 13.07 -3.57
CA THR A 188 3.56 14.31 -4.32
C THR A 188 2.81 14.20 -5.64
N VAL A 189 1.92 15.14 -5.91
CA VAL A 189 1.11 15.18 -7.13
C VAL A 189 1.27 16.53 -7.81
N ALA A 190 1.50 16.55 -9.14
CA ALA A 190 1.54 17.83 -9.84
C ALA A 190 0.17 18.55 -9.85
N GLY A 191 0.24 19.88 -9.82
CA GLY A 191 -0.92 20.76 -9.69
C GLY A 191 -1.49 20.83 -8.27
N ASN A 192 -2.59 21.59 -8.13
CA ASN A 192 -3.27 21.77 -6.85
C ASN A 192 -4.27 20.63 -6.59
N LYS A 193 -4.04 19.87 -5.53
CA LYS A 193 -4.84 18.72 -5.07
C LYS A 193 -5.19 18.80 -3.59
N THR A 194 -4.98 19.96 -2.96
CA THR A 194 -5.15 20.15 -1.51
C THR A 194 -6.51 19.71 -0.96
N GLY A 195 -7.56 19.75 -1.78
CA GLY A 195 -8.91 19.30 -1.42
C GLY A 195 -9.10 17.79 -1.24
N LEU A 196 -8.08 16.96 -1.50
CA LEU A 196 -8.18 15.49 -1.35
C LEU A 196 -7.80 14.98 0.04
N ALA A 197 -7.14 15.81 0.85
CA ALA A 197 -6.68 15.44 2.18
C ALA A 197 -7.84 15.19 3.14
N ASN A 198 -7.77 14.10 3.90
CA ASN A 198 -8.76 13.62 4.85
C ASN A 198 -10.15 13.27 4.24
N ASP A 199 -10.25 13.23 2.91
CA ASP A 199 -11.37 12.63 2.19
C ASP A 199 -10.93 11.33 1.51
N ARG A 200 -9.93 11.41 0.63
CA ARG A 200 -9.43 10.27 -0.18
C ARG A 200 -8.02 9.85 0.17
N ILE A 201 -7.26 10.79 0.69
CA ILE A 201 -5.94 10.54 1.26
C ILE A 201 -6.11 10.69 2.76
N MET A 202 -6.01 9.59 3.48
CA MET A 202 -6.38 9.47 4.88
C MET A 202 -5.17 9.01 5.68
N ALA A 203 -5.11 9.44 6.94
CA ALA A 203 -4.17 8.83 7.87
C ALA A 203 -4.67 7.43 8.23
N SER A 204 -3.75 6.46 8.30
CA SER A 204 -4.05 5.05 8.59
C SER A 204 -4.17 4.76 10.08
N VAL A 205 -3.56 5.60 10.92
CA VAL A 205 -3.56 5.46 12.38
C VAL A 205 -4.50 6.49 13.00
N GLY A 206 -5.21 6.07 14.05
CA GLY A 206 -6.11 6.96 14.80
C GLY A 206 -5.38 8.18 15.35
N GLY A 207 -6.01 9.35 15.22
CA GLY A 207 -5.53 10.64 15.72
C GLY A 207 -4.48 11.35 14.87
N GLU A 208 -3.88 10.65 13.91
CA GLU A 208 -3.09 11.28 12.84
C GLU A 208 -4.00 12.02 11.85
N SER A 209 -3.42 12.96 11.10
CA SER A 209 -4.14 13.68 10.05
C SER A 209 -3.25 13.88 8.82
N ILE A 210 -3.87 14.12 7.67
CA ILE A 210 -3.14 14.44 6.45
C ILE A 210 -3.01 15.95 6.30
N SER A 211 -1.77 16.40 6.14
CA SER A 211 -1.44 17.73 5.66
C SER A 211 -1.30 17.72 4.16
N ALA A 212 -1.85 18.73 3.49
CA ALA A 212 -1.57 19.00 2.09
C ALA A 212 -0.99 20.40 1.93
N SER A 213 0.14 20.52 1.24
CA SER A 213 0.80 21.78 0.93
C SER A 213 0.97 21.93 -0.57
N TYR A 214 0.53 23.06 -1.13
CA TYR A 214 0.72 23.40 -2.54
C TYR A 214 1.76 24.51 -2.69
N ASP A 215 2.81 24.26 -3.45
CA ASP A 215 3.95 25.18 -3.62
C ASP A 215 3.85 26.09 -4.85
N GLY A 216 2.77 25.98 -5.63
CA GLY A 216 2.61 26.68 -6.92
C GLY A 216 2.82 25.80 -8.14
N SER A 217 3.37 24.60 -7.98
CA SER A 217 3.57 23.59 -9.02
C SER A 217 3.02 22.22 -8.65
N SER A 218 3.16 21.81 -7.39
CA SER A 218 2.81 20.48 -6.91
C SER A 218 2.16 20.54 -5.52
N THR A 219 1.33 19.54 -5.23
CA THR A 219 0.76 19.30 -3.90
C THR A 219 1.49 18.13 -3.26
N THR A 220 2.06 18.38 -2.08
CA THR A 220 2.65 17.33 -1.24
C THR A 220 1.71 17.00 -0.09
N PHE A 221 1.39 15.72 0.05
CA PHE A 221 0.64 15.16 1.17
C PHE A 221 1.62 14.49 2.13
N THR A 222 1.52 14.83 3.41
CA THR A 222 2.33 14.21 4.47
C THR A 222 1.45 13.89 5.66
N VAL A 223 1.83 12.86 6.40
CA VAL A 223 1.19 12.53 7.67
C VAL A 223 1.67 13.54 8.72
N ILE A 224 0.73 14.12 9.44
CA ILE A 224 0.99 14.81 10.70
C ILE A 224 0.68 13.78 11.79
N PRO A 225 1.71 13.29 12.50
CA PRO A 225 1.50 12.47 13.68
C PRO A 225 0.59 13.19 14.66
N GLU A 226 -0.15 12.45 15.51
CA GLU A 226 -0.84 13.06 16.64
C GLU A 226 0.08 14.11 17.28
N PRO A 227 -0.38 15.36 17.47
CA PRO A 227 0.45 16.33 18.15
C PRO A 227 0.83 15.71 19.49
N ALA A 228 2.12 15.71 19.82
CA ALA A 228 2.67 15.15 21.06
C ALA A 228 2.00 15.73 22.34
N THR A 229 1.09 16.67 22.17
CA THR A 229 0.23 17.29 23.16
C THR A 229 -0.63 16.30 23.93
N LEU A 230 -1.16 15.19 23.40
CA LEU A 230 -1.97 14.28 24.23
C LEU A 230 -1.11 13.53 25.26
N GLY A 231 0.01 12.95 24.82
CA GLY A 231 0.98 12.33 25.72
C GLY A 231 1.62 13.34 26.69
N LEU A 232 1.94 14.54 26.20
CA LEU A 232 2.50 15.61 27.04
C LEU A 232 1.47 16.16 28.04
N VAL A 233 0.21 16.34 27.66
CA VAL A 233 -0.87 16.78 28.55
C VAL A 233 -1.17 15.70 29.60
N ALA A 234 -1.20 14.42 29.21
CA ALA A 234 -1.35 13.32 30.16
C ALA A 234 -0.14 13.23 31.12
N ALA A 235 1.08 13.40 30.61
CA ALA A 235 2.29 13.43 31.42
C ALA A 235 2.24 14.60 32.41
N VAL A 236 2.01 15.83 31.94
CA VAL A 236 1.89 17.05 32.77
C VAL A 236 0.78 16.92 33.80
N GLY A 237 -0.41 16.43 33.40
CA GLY A 237 -1.52 16.16 34.30
C GLY A 237 -1.16 15.13 35.38
N GLY A 238 -0.46 14.06 34.99
CA GLY A 238 0.09 13.05 35.90
C GLY A 238 1.10 13.63 36.90
N THR A 239 2.04 14.48 36.44
CA THR A 239 3.02 15.12 37.32
C THR A 239 2.35 16.06 38.32
N VAL A 240 1.35 16.85 37.89
CA VAL A 240 0.60 17.74 38.78
C VAL A 240 -0.15 16.97 39.86
N LEU A 241 -0.79 15.86 39.51
CA LEU A 241 -1.47 14.99 40.48
C LEU A 241 -0.48 14.33 41.45
N PHE A 242 0.68 13.90 40.96
CA PHE A 242 1.72 13.31 41.80
C PHE A 242 2.30 14.31 42.81
N ILE A 243 2.56 15.56 42.36
CA ILE A 243 3.00 16.67 43.22
C ILE A 243 1.97 16.93 44.31
N ARG A 244 0.68 17.00 43.96
CA ARG A 244 -0.39 17.25 44.94
C ARG A 244 -0.45 16.16 46.01
N ARG A 245 -0.29 14.88 45.63
CA ARG A 245 -0.27 13.76 46.59
C ARG A 245 0.88 13.86 47.59
N ARG A 246 2.05 14.35 47.16
CA ARG A 246 3.24 14.47 48.01
C ARG A 246 3.14 15.61 49.04
N PHE A 247 2.41 16.67 48.73
CA PHE A 247 2.25 17.83 49.62
C PHE A 247 0.98 17.77 50.50
N MET A 248 0.16 16.73 50.38
CA MET A 248 -1.01 16.49 51.24
C MET A 248 -0.74 15.44 52.35
N MET A 249 0.47 14.88 52.43
CA MET A 249 0.96 14.08 53.58
C MET A 249 1.89 14.92 54.44
#